data_AF-A0A924WS98-F1
#
_entry.id   AF-A0A924WS98-F1
#
_cell.length_a   1.000
_cell.length_b   1.000
_cell.length_c   1.000
_cell.angle_alpha   90.00
_cell.angle_beta   90.00
_cell.angle_gamma   90.00
#
_symmetry.space_group_name_H-M   'P 1'
#
loop_
_entity.id
_entity.type
_entity.pdbx_description
1 polymer ?
#
loop_
_entity_poly.entity_id
_entity_poly.type
_entity_poly.pdbx_seq_one_letter_code
_entity_poly.pdbx_strand_id
1 'polypeptide(L)'
;MQLPNTMNPATVIAPAVLPPVPSLLPDIKGLIAASRPRPGLGIFRPGTGLGFLVAGMVVAVLPIDLHVRIALVTIIGLAFFTSFAVFWWMVRAYRTETVALSQIEDLVALRRHHDAGLRLQWLMASPMRTEQNRLRAIFLLGATLSRLLRFEDCLIAFNELVQTERIAGTSSIAVKLGRAMAMLHSDHLYDADSAINELRRLIDRGGVEAEMRKLDVDAPIAPPEAPIIAALRLVELYRDIKTGHSSEATALFENNLPLMRAGLGHRVGEAHALVAVAYDRLGNESAARQRFGEGTALQAVADLLNLYPELRTLLGKYAPTIPPPLA
;
A
#
# COMPACT_ATOMS: atom_id res chain seq x y z
N MET A 1 -8.31 -34.16 -54.40
CA MET A 1 -8.91 -33.51 -53.22
C MET A 1 -7.83 -33.39 -52.16
N GLN A 2 -7.15 -32.24 -52.11
CA GLN A 2 -6.13 -31.93 -51.12
C GLN A 2 -6.82 -31.29 -49.91
N LEU A 3 -6.64 -31.90 -48.73
CA LEU A 3 -7.10 -31.36 -47.46
C LEU A 3 -6.26 -30.12 -47.11
N PRO A 4 -6.87 -28.99 -46.71
CA PRO A 4 -6.13 -27.77 -46.42
C PRO A 4 -5.36 -27.89 -45.10
N ASN A 5 -4.08 -27.55 -45.20
CA ASN A 5 -3.15 -27.05 -44.17
C ASN A 5 -3.62 -27.16 -42.71
N THR A 6 -2.94 -28.04 -41.99
CA THR A 6 -2.76 -28.02 -40.54
C THR A 6 -2.39 -26.61 -40.07
N MET A 7 -3.27 -25.97 -39.30
CA MET A 7 -2.94 -24.75 -38.56
C MET A 7 -1.71 -25.05 -37.69
N ASN A 8 -0.62 -24.33 -37.97
CA ASN A 8 0.62 -24.39 -37.22
C ASN A 8 0.29 -24.13 -35.74
N PRO A 9 0.61 -25.03 -34.79
CA PRO A 9 0.36 -24.80 -33.38
C PRO A 9 0.98 -23.45 -33.03
N ALA A 10 0.13 -22.53 -32.55
CA ALA A 10 0.49 -21.16 -32.24
C ALA A 10 1.88 -21.14 -31.61
N THR A 11 2.86 -20.57 -32.32
CA THR A 11 4.19 -20.35 -31.78
C THR A 11 3.98 -19.52 -30.53
N VAL A 12 3.99 -20.19 -29.37
CA VAL A 12 3.96 -19.54 -28.07
C VAL A 12 5.23 -18.73 -28.05
N ILE A 13 5.11 -17.44 -28.37
CA ILE A 13 6.21 -16.49 -28.28
C ILE A 13 6.61 -16.55 -26.83
N ALA A 14 7.74 -17.22 -26.55
CA ALA A 14 8.31 -17.26 -25.22
C ALA A 14 8.36 -15.82 -24.73
N PRO A 15 7.79 -15.50 -23.55
CA PRO A 15 7.71 -14.14 -23.09
C PRO A 15 9.11 -13.55 -23.15
N ALA A 16 9.27 -12.47 -23.91
CA ALA A 16 10.56 -11.82 -24.07
C ALA A 16 11.10 -11.55 -22.67
N VAL A 17 12.27 -12.13 -22.35
CA VAL A 17 12.96 -11.86 -21.10
C VAL A 17 13.31 -10.38 -21.14
N LEU A 18 12.50 -9.57 -20.46
CA LEU A 18 12.76 -8.14 -20.38
C LEU A 18 14.15 -7.95 -19.74
N PRO A 19 14.98 -7.04 -20.26
CA PRO A 19 16.27 -6.75 -19.66
C PRO A 19 16.06 -6.39 -18.18
N PRO A 20 17.02 -6.72 -17.30
CA PRO A 20 16.91 -6.38 -15.89
C PRO A 20 16.72 -4.87 -15.76
N VAL A 21 15.55 -4.47 -15.27
CA VAL A 21 15.25 -3.07 -15.03
C VAL A 21 16.32 -2.57 -14.04
N PRO A 22 17.07 -1.49 -14.35
CA PRO A 22 18.06 -0.95 -13.43
C PRO A 22 17.40 -0.77 -12.07
N SER A 23 18.06 -1.22 -11.00
CA SER A 23 17.46 -1.29 -9.66
C SER A 23 17.01 0.10 -9.19
N LEU A 24 15.76 0.47 -9.51
CA LEU A 24 15.11 1.64 -8.94
C LEU A 24 15.06 1.44 -7.44
N LEU A 25 15.54 2.40 -6.64
CA LEU A 25 15.57 2.34 -5.17
C LEU A 25 16.58 1.30 -4.61
N PRO A 26 17.90 1.50 -4.77
CA PRO A 26 18.89 0.52 -4.31
C PRO A 26 18.99 0.41 -2.78
N ASP A 27 18.62 1.44 -2.02
CA ASP A 27 18.74 1.46 -0.55
C ASP A 27 17.45 1.91 0.14
N ILE A 28 16.54 0.96 0.35
CA ILE A 28 15.25 1.23 1.03
C ILE A 28 15.44 1.59 2.50
N LYS A 29 16.38 0.94 3.19
CA LYS A 29 16.69 1.24 4.59
C LYS A 29 17.21 2.66 4.73
N GLY A 30 18.12 3.08 3.84
CA GLY A 30 18.64 4.43 3.78
C GLY A 30 17.54 5.47 3.51
N LEU A 31 16.62 5.20 2.57
CA LEU A 31 15.48 6.10 2.31
C LEU A 31 14.54 6.24 3.53
N ILE A 32 14.20 5.13 4.18
CA ILE A 32 13.37 5.15 5.40
C ILE A 32 14.06 5.89 6.54
N ALA A 33 15.38 5.74 6.68
CA ALA A 33 16.17 6.47 7.69
C ALA A 33 16.28 7.97 7.35
N ALA A 34 16.54 8.32 6.09
CA ALA A 34 16.68 9.69 5.62
C ALA A 34 15.38 10.49 5.76
N SER A 35 14.23 9.84 5.56
CA SER A 35 12.90 10.45 5.71
C SER A 35 12.50 10.80 7.14
N ARG A 36 13.25 10.36 8.17
CA ARG A 36 12.91 10.62 9.58
C ARG A 36 12.77 12.11 9.85
N PRO A 37 11.68 12.56 10.50
CA PRO A 37 11.52 13.98 10.82
C PRO A 37 12.62 14.43 11.77
N ARG A 38 13.26 15.56 11.45
CA ARG A 38 14.26 16.15 12.34
C ARG A 38 13.55 16.76 13.55
N PRO A 39 13.95 16.44 14.80
CA PRO A 39 13.31 16.97 16.01
C PRO A 39 13.50 18.49 16.27
N GLY A 40 13.90 19.28 15.26
CA GLY A 40 14.64 20.53 15.47
C GLY A 40 13.88 21.85 15.42
N LEU A 41 12.57 21.92 15.17
CA LEU A 41 11.85 23.21 15.11
C LEU A 41 10.52 23.25 15.88
N GLY A 42 10.28 22.27 16.75
CA GLY A 42 9.09 22.22 17.60
C GLY A 42 8.94 23.39 18.59
N ILE A 43 9.96 24.25 18.72
CA ILE A 43 9.93 25.46 19.55
C ILE A 43 9.15 26.59 18.86
N PHE A 44 9.17 26.67 17.52
CA PHE A 44 8.39 27.66 16.77
C PHE A 44 6.95 27.17 16.57
N ARG A 45 6.28 26.85 17.68
CA ARG A 45 4.84 26.59 17.66
C ARG A 45 4.13 27.85 17.16
N PRO A 46 2.99 27.73 16.46
CA PRO A 46 2.18 28.88 16.05
C PRO A 46 1.85 29.85 17.21
N GLY A 47 1.91 29.38 18.46
CA GLY A 47 1.78 30.23 19.65
C GLY A 47 2.89 31.26 19.86
N THR A 48 4.09 31.07 19.30
CA THR A 48 5.20 32.03 19.46
C THR A 48 4.90 33.37 18.78
N GLY A 49 4.35 33.35 17.56
CA GLY A 49 3.92 34.55 16.86
C GLY A 49 2.82 35.29 17.63
N LEU A 50 1.83 34.57 18.16
CA LEU A 50 0.79 35.18 19.00
C LEU A 50 1.37 35.82 20.27
N GLY A 51 2.35 35.16 20.89
CA GLY A 51 3.06 35.69 22.06
C GLY A 51 3.78 37.01 21.78
N PHE A 52 4.49 37.11 20.66
CA PHE A 52 5.13 38.37 20.26
C PHE A 52 4.10 39.48 19.97
N LEU A 53 2.98 39.14 19.33
CA LEU A 53 1.92 40.12 19.06
C LEU A 53 1.33 40.68 20.36
N VAL A 54 1.02 39.81 21.33
CA VAL A 54 0.50 40.22 22.65
C VAL A 54 1.55 41.04 23.41
N ALA A 55 2.82 40.60 23.42
CA ALA A 55 3.90 41.34 24.05
C ALA A 55 4.06 42.75 23.45
N GLY A 56 3.93 42.89 22.14
CA GLY A 56 3.98 44.17 21.45
C GLY A 56 2.83 45.09 21.85
N MET A 57 1.61 44.55 21.98
CA MET A 57 0.44 45.30 22.46
C MET A 57 0.62 45.76 23.92
N VAL A 58 1.16 44.90 24.80
CA VAL A 58 1.42 45.26 26.21
C VAL A 58 2.46 46.37 26.29
N VAL A 59 3.58 46.24 25.58
CA VAL A 59 4.66 47.25 25.56
C VAL A 59 4.15 48.61 25.07
N ALA A 60 3.21 48.63 24.12
CA ALA A 60 2.65 49.87 23.60
C ALA A 60 1.93 50.72 24.66
N VAL A 61 1.37 50.08 25.69
CA VAL A 61 0.55 50.74 26.73
C VAL A 61 1.35 51.04 28.02
N LEU A 62 2.53 50.45 28.20
CA LEU A 62 3.35 50.66 29.39
C LEU A 62 3.85 52.10 29.52
N PRO A 63 3.90 52.68 30.74
CA PRO A 63 4.37 54.05 30.99
C PRO A 63 5.90 54.12 31.04
N ILE A 64 6.54 53.69 29.95
CA ILE A 64 8.00 53.77 29.74
C ILE A 64 8.35 54.92 28.81
N ASP A 65 9.62 55.34 28.85
CA ASP A 65 10.20 56.35 27.96
C ASP A 65 9.91 56.02 26.49
N LEU A 66 9.60 57.06 25.70
CA LEU A 66 9.16 56.91 24.31
C LEU A 66 10.22 56.22 23.43
N HIS A 67 11.50 56.54 23.62
CA HIS A 67 12.57 55.95 22.82
C HIS A 67 12.74 54.45 23.13
N VAL A 68 12.63 54.09 24.40
CA VAL A 68 12.66 52.68 24.84
C VAL A 68 11.45 51.92 24.28
N ARG A 69 10.27 52.55 24.27
CA ARG A 69 9.05 51.94 23.72
C ARG A 69 9.17 51.64 22.24
N ILE A 70 9.64 52.61 21.45
CA ILE A 70 9.82 52.44 20.00
C ILE A 70 10.79 51.29 19.74
N ALA A 71 11.94 51.27 20.42
CA ALA A 71 12.93 50.19 20.27
C ALA A 71 12.34 48.81 20.58
N LEU A 72 11.59 48.66 21.69
CA LEU A 72 10.96 47.39 22.05
C LEU A 72 9.89 46.96 21.04
N VAL A 73 9.03 47.88 20.59
CA VAL A 73 8.01 47.57 19.58
C VAL A 73 8.68 47.15 18.26
N THR A 74 9.78 47.78 17.85
CA THR A 74 10.52 47.38 16.64
C THR A 74 11.13 45.98 16.79
N ILE A 75 11.76 45.68 17.93
CA ILE A 75 12.34 44.36 18.19
C ILE A 75 11.26 43.27 18.19
N ILE A 76 10.14 43.53 18.86
CA ILE A 76 9.01 42.59 18.92
C ILE A 76 8.36 42.42 17.55
N GLY A 77 8.20 43.51 16.80
CA GLY A 77 7.68 43.48 15.43
C GLY A 77 8.57 42.67 14.49
N LEU A 78 9.90 42.81 14.60
CA LEU A 78 10.86 42.02 13.84
C LEU A 78 10.77 40.53 14.21
N ALA A 79 10.73 40.20 15.51
CA ALA A 79 10.58 38.83 15.99
C ALA A 79 9.26 38.19 15.56
N PHE A 80 8.17 38.97 15.54
CA PHE A 80 6.89 38.54 15.00
C PHE A 80 6.99 38.24 13.51
N PHE A 81 7.58 39.14 12.72
CA PHE A 81 7.69 38.97 11.26
C PHE A 81 8.56 37.77 10.88
N THR A 82 9.70 37.57 11.56
CA THR A 82 10.55 36.40 11.32
C THR A 82 9.83 35.11 11.69
N SER A 83 9.11 35.09 12.81
CA SER A 83 8.32 33.93 13.24
C SER A 83 7.20 33.61 12.24
N PHE A 84 6.51 34.65 11.73
CA PHE A 84 5.46 34.50 10.72
C PHE A 84 6.01 34.00 9.39
N ALA A 85 7.15 34.53 8.93
CA ALA A 85 7.81 34.09 7.70
C ALA A 85 8.24 32.61 7.78
N VAL A 86 8.85 32.19 8.89
CA VAL A 86 9.22 30.79 9.14
C VAL A 86 7.99 29.89 9.18
N PHE A 87 6.93 30.31 9.89
CA PHE A 87 5.67 29.58 9.95
C PHE A 87 5.03 29.43 8.56
N TRP A 88 4.95 30.51 7.78
CA TRP A 88 4.40 30.49 6.43
C TRP A 88 5.20 29.57 5.51
N TRP A 89 6.52 29.62 5.56
CA TRP A 89 7.40 28.71 4.83
C TRP A 89 7.14 27.25 5.22
N MET A 90 7.03 26.96 6.52
CA MET A 90 6.73 25.63 7.05
C MET A 90 5.37 25.11 6.56
N VAL A 91 4.32 25.94 6.61
CA VAL A 91 2.97 25.58 6.13
C VAL A 91 2.99 25.33 4.63
N ARG A 92 3.62 26.22 3.85
CA ARG A 92 3.74 26.03 2.39
C ARG A 92 4.44 24.72 2.07
N ALA A 93 5.51 24.43 2.78
CA ALA A 93 6.31 23.27 2.49
C ALA A 93 5.67 21.95 2.99
N TYR A 94 4.90 22.00 4.08
CA TYR A 94 3.98 20.91 4.45
C TYR A 94 2.93 20.65 3.35
N ARG A 95 2.29 21.71 2.82
CA ARG A 95 1.33 21.57 1.73
C ARG A 95 1.96 20.96 0.47
N THR A 96 3.18 21.35 0.12
CA THR A 96 3.88 20.75 -1.04
C THR A 96 4.16 19.26 -0.84
N GLU A 97 4.52 18.82 0.38
CA GLU A 97 4.68 17.39 0.69
C GLU A 97 3.36 16.63 0.56
N THR A 98 2.28 17.17 1.13
CA THR A 98 0.96 16.53 1.08
C THR A 98 0.44 16.42 -0.36
N VAL A 99 0.62 17.46 -1.18
CA VAL A 99 0.26 17.42 -2.61
C VAL A 99 1.12 16.41 -3.36
N ALA A 100 2.42 16.33 -3.08
CA ALA A 100 3.30 15.35 -3.70
C ALA A 100 2.87 13.91 -3.36
N LEU A 101 2.51 13.63 -2.11
CA LEU A 101 1.99 12.31 -1.69
C LEU A 101 0.68 11.97 -2.39
N SER A 102 -0.24 12.92 -2.53
CA SER A 102 -1.49 12.72 -3.29
C SER A 102 -1.22 12.38 -4.76
N GLN A 103 -0.27 13.07 -5.40
CA GLN A 103 0.11 12.76 -6.79
C GLN A 103 0.73 11.36 -6.92
N ILE A 104 1.48 10.92 -5.91
CA ILE A 104 2.05 9.57 -5.89
C ILE A 104 0.93 8.53 -5.75
N GLU A 105 -0.08 8.78 -4.91
CA GLU A 105 -1.26 7.93 -4.81
C GLU A 105 -1.99 7.79 -6.14
N ASP A 106 -2.18 8.90 -6.85
CA ASP A 106 -2.79 8.89 -8.18
C ASP A 106 -1.97 8.03 -9.16
N LEU A 107 -0.63 8.12 -9.13
CA LEU A 107 0.23 7.28 -9.96
C LEU A 107 0.11 5.79 -9.60
N VAL A 108 0.01 5.46 -8.31
CA VAL A 108 -0.22 4.07 -7.86
C VAL A 108 -1.59 3.57 -8.33
N ALA A 109 -2.63 4.40 -8.22
CA ALA A 109 -3.98 4.06 -8.67
C ALA A 109 -4.05 3.87 -10.19
N LEU A 110 -3.32 4.68 -10.95
CA LEU A 110 -3.17 4.59 -12.42
C LEU A 110 -2.22 3.46 -12.86
N ARG A 111 -1.77 2.59 -11.95
CA ARG A 111 -0.82 1.49 -12.20
C ARG A 111 0.53 1.93 -12.77
N ARG A 112 0.92 3.19 -12.59
CA ARG A 112 2.24 3.75 -12.97
C ARG A 112 3.26 3.58 -11.84
N HIS A 113 3.45 2.35 -11.40
CA HIS A 113 4.24 2.01 -10.22
C HIS A 113 5.72 2.44 -10.32
N HIS A 114 6.30 2.36 -11.51
CA HIS A 114 7.67 2.81 -11.75
C HIS A 114 7.84 4.32 -11.47
N ASP A 115 6.95 5.15 -12.01
CA ASP A 115 6.98 6.60 -11.83
C ASP A 115 6.70 7.00 -10.38
N ALA A 116 5.77 6.29 -9.73
CA ALA A 116 5.50 6.45 -8.31
C ALA A 116 6.75 6.17 -7.47
N GLY A 117 7.49 5.11 -7.78
CA GLY A 117 8.74 4.74 -7.11
C GLY A 117 9.82 5.82 -7.22
N LEU A 118 10.03 6.39 -8.41
CA LEU A 118 10.97 7.50 -8.63
C LEU A 118 10.60 8.74 -7.82
N ARG A 119 9.31 9.11 -7.80
CA ARG A 119 8.83 10.27 -7.04
C ARG A 119 8.95 10.06 -5.54
N LEU A 120 8.65 8.84 -5.06
CA LEU A 120 8.85 8.47 -3.66
C LEU A 120 10.33 8.54 -3.27
N GLN A 121 11.24 8.05 -4.13
CA GLN A 121 12.68 8.15 -3.89
C GLN A 121 13.11 9.60 -3.65
N TRP A 122 12.72 10.50 -4.54
CA TRP A 122 13.08 11.91 -4.45
C TRP A 122 12.47 12.57 -3.20
N LEU A 123 11.19 12.28 -2.91
CA LEU A 123 10.49 12.83 -1.75
C LEU A 123 11.11 12.35 -0.43
N MET A 124 11.43 11.05 -0.33
CA MET A 124 11.97 10.42 0.89
C MET A 124 13.48 10.58 1.05
N ALA A 125 14.20 11.03 0.01
CA ALA A 125 15.61 11.39 0.12
C ALA A 125 15.87 12.58 1.06
N SER A 126 14.82 13.34 1.39
CA SER A 126 14.86 14.44 2.35
C SER A 126 14.07 14.11 3.63
N PRO A 127 14.49 14.65 4.80
CA PRO A 127 13.71 14.54 6.03
C PRO A 127 12.30 15.09 5.84
N MET A 128 11.29 14.28 6.18
CA MET A 128 9.90 14.70 6.07
C MET A 128 9.51 15.58 7.26
N ARG A 129 8.54 16.48 7.06
CA ARG A 129 8.19 17.45 8.12
C ARG A 129 7.35 16.86 9.24
N THR A 130 6.51 15.88 8.92
CA THR A 130 5.62 15.25 9.90
C THR A 130 5.75 13.74 9.87
N GLU A 131 5.60 13.11 11.03
CA GLU A 131 5.60 11.65 11.14
C GLU A 131 4.45 11.03 10.33
N GLN A 132 3.30 11.71 10.27
CA GLN A 132 2.14 11.24 9.50
C GLN A 132 2.44 11.18 7.99
N ASN A 133 3.07 12.22 7.42
CA ASN A 133 3.46 12.21 6.02
C ASN A 133 4.52 11.13 5.74
N ARG A 134 5.42 10.89 6.70
CA ARG A 134 6.40 9.80 6.64
C ARG A 134 5.75 8.43 6.61
N LEU A 135 4.84 8.14 7.54
CA LEU A 135 4.14 6.85 7.57
C LEU A 135 3.33 6.62 6.29
N ARG A 136 2.67 7.66 5.77
CA ARG A 136 1.97 7.61 4.48
C ARG A 136 2.93 7.32 3.32
N ALA A 137 4.10 7.98 3.27
CA ALA A 137 5.12 7.74 2.25
C ALA A 137 5.65 6.29 2.29
N ILE A 138 5.95 5.77 3.49
CA ILE A 138 6.43 4.38 3.66
C ILE A 138 5.34 3.37 3.27
N PHE A 139 4.07 3.64 3.57
CA PHE A 139 2.95 2.82 3.10
C PHE A 139 2.89 2.76 1.58
N LEU A 140 2.97 3.91 0.90
CA LEU A 140 2.98 3.98 -0.57
C LEU A 140 4.22 3.33 -1.17
N LEU A 141 5.37 3.42 -0.48
CA LEU A 141 6.59 2.72 -0.87
C LEU A 141 6.40 1.20 -0.83
N GLY A 142 5.86 0.64 0.27
CA GLY A 142 5.55 -0.78 0.36
C GLY A 142 4.54 -1.23 -0.72
N ALA A 143 3.48 -0.45 -0.93
CA ALA A 143 2.49 -0.73 -1.97
C ALA A 143 3.11 -0.70 -3.39
N THR A 144 4.03 0.21 -3.65
CA THR A 144 4.74 0.31 -4.94
C THR A 144 5.75 -0.83 -5.12
N LEU A 145 6.52 -1.16 -4.09
CA LEU A 145 7.50 -2.24 -4.10
C LEU A 145 6.86 -3.61 -4.33
N SER A 146 5.69 -3.88 -3.73
CA SER A 146 4.95 -5.12 -3.97
C SER A 146 4.52 -5.27 -5.44
N ARG A 147 4.14 -4.17 -6.10
CA ARG A 147 3.79 -4.17 -7.53
C ARG A 147 5.00 -4.29 -8.45
N LEU A 148 6.17 -3.86 -7.99
CA LEU A 148 7.45 -4.08 -8.67
C LEU A 148 8.08 -5.45 -8.33
N LEU A 149 7.35 -6.32 -7.62
CA LEU A 149 7.78 -7.67 -7.22
C LEU A 149 9.04 -7.67 -6.32
N ARG A 150 9.35 -6.55 -5.65
CA ARG A 150 10.46 -6.43 -4.70
C ARG A 150 9.98 -6.74 -3.29
N PHE A 151 9.60 -8.00 -3.04
CA PHE A 151 8.91 -8.39 -1.81
C PHE A 151 9.79 -8.29 -0.55
N GLU A 152 11.09 -8.57 -0.64
CA GLU A 152 12.03 -8.38 0.47
C GLU A 152 12.12 -6.93 0.93
N ASP A 153 12.21 -6.01 -0.03
CA ASP A 153 12.21 -4.57 0.23
C ASP A 153 10.87 -4.08 0.78
N CYS A 154 9.78 -4.63 0.27
CA CYS A 154 8.44 -4.39 0.78
C CYS A 154 8.31 -4.81 2.25
N LEU A 155 8.90 -5.95 2.64
CA LEU A 155 8.94 -6.40 4.04
C LEU A 155 9.67 -5.40 4.94
N ILE A 156 10.78 -4.81 4.49
CA ILE A 156 11.49 -3.77 5.25
C ILE A 156 10.54 -2.59 5.52
N ALA A 157 9.86 -2.10 4.49
CA ALA A 157 8.93 -0.97 4.62
C ALA A 157 7.76 -1.29 5.56
N PHE A 158 7.12 -2.46 5.41
CA PHE A 158 6.01 -2.84 6.28
C PHE A 158 6.44 -3.19 7.71
N ASN A 159 7.63 -3.74 7.93
CA ASN A 159 8.15 -3.96 9.27
C ASN A 159 8.35 -2.63 10.02
N GLU A 160 8.86 -1.59 9.36
CA GLU A 160 8.98 -0.25 9.95
C GLU A 160 7.60 0.32 10.34
N LEU A 161 6.60 0.16 9.48
CA LEU A 161 5.23 0.59 9.76
C LEU A 161 4.62 -0.16 10.95
N VAL A 162 4.78 -1.48 11.02
CA VAL A 162 4.26 -2.31 12.13
C VAL A 162 4.95 -1.97 13.45
N GLN A 163 6.26 -1.68 13.43
CA GLN A 163 7.00 -1.25 14.63
C GLN A 163 6.59 0.14 15.11
N THR A 164 6.03 0.97 14.24
CA THR A 164 5.52 2.28 14.62
C THR A 164 4.08 2.15 15.14
N GLU A 165 3.90 2.08 16.46
CA GLU A 165 2.59 1.92 17.15
C GLU A 165 1.51 2.98 16.82
N ARG A 166 1.82 3.95 15.95
CA ARG A 166 0.92 5.05 15.58
C ARG A 166 -0.06 4.71 14.46
N ILE A 167 0.09 3.57 13.80
CA ILE A 167 -0.86 3.13 12.77
C ILE A 167 -2.04 2.45 13.45
N ALA A 168 -3.12 3.19 13.61
CA ALA A 168 -4.36 2.70 14.21
C ALA A 168 -5.37 2.24 13.14
N GLY A 169 -6.42 1.55 13.62
CA GLY A 169 -7.56 1.17 12.80
C GLY A 169 -7.26 0.23 11.62
N THR A 170 -8.06 0.41 10.57
CA THR A 170 -8.02 -0.39 9.34
C THR A 170 -6.69 -0.32 8.60
N SER A 171 -5.96 0.81 8.72
CA SER A 171 -4.63 0.97 8.12
C SER A 171 -3.61 0.01 8.72
N SER A 172 -3.71 -0.28 10.02
CA SER A 172 -2.83 -1.25 10.69
C SER A 172 -3.04 -2.65 10.13
N ILE A 173 -4.29 -3.03 9.92
CA ILE A 173 -4.66 -4.33 9.36
C ILE A 173 -4.22 -4.44 7.90
N ALA A 174 -4.41 -3.38 7.11
CA ALA A 174 -3.94 -3.34 5.72
C ALA A 174 -2.41 -3.50 5.61
N VAL A 175 -1.63 -2.84 6.48
CA VAL A 175 -0.18 -3.01 6.56
C VAL A 175 0.19 -4.45 6.92
N LYS A 176 -0.45 -5.03 7.94
CA LYS A 176 -0.20 -6.41 8.36
C LYS A 176 -0.55 -7.43 7.27
N LEU A 177 -1.64 -7.21 6.53
CA LEU A 177 -2.01 -8.02 5.37
C LEU A 177 -0.97 -7.92 4.25
N GLY A 178 -0.53 -6.70 3.91
CA GLY A 178 0.53 -6.48 2.93
C GLY A 178 1.84 -7.15 3.32
N ARG A 179 2.20 -7.10 4.62
CA ARG A 179 3.35 -7.80 5.19
C ARG A 179 3.23 -9.31 5.05
N ALA A 180 2.10 -9.90 5.45
CA ALA A 180 1.87 -11.34 5.32
C ALA A 180 1.96 -11.81 3.86
N MET A 181 1.38 -11.05 2.93
CA MET A 181 1.50 -11.34 1.50
C MET A 181 2.95 -11.29 1.01
N ALA A 182 3.71 -10.27 1.39
CA ALA A 182 5.13 -10.16 1.03
C ALA A 182 5.98 -11.29 1.64
N MET A 183 5.65 -11.78 2.83
CA MET A 183 6.29 -12.96 3.45
C MET A 183 6.04 -14.22 2.62
N LEU A 184 4.80 -14.44 2.14
CA LEU A 184 4.48 -15.57 1.27
C LEU A 184 5.23 -15.54 -0.06
N HIS A 185 5.39 -14.36 -0.67
CA HIS A 185 6.17 -14.23 -1.90
C HIS A 185 7.68 -14.39 -1.71
N SER A 186 8.19 -14.11 -0.50
CA SER A 186 9.61 -14.26 -0.16
C SER A 186 9.90 -15.64 0.49
N ASP A 187 8.96 -16.57 0.42
CA ASP A 187 9.04 -17.93 0.99
C ASP A 187 9.32 -17.98 2.51
N HIS A 188 8.97 -16.92 3.25
CA HIS A 188 8.98 -16.89 4.72
C HIS A 188 7.71 -17.54 5.30
N LEU A 189 7.46 -18.81 4.96
CA LEU A 189 6.16 -19.48 5.17
C LEU A 189 5.76 -19.59 6.65
N TYR A 190 6.72 -19.85 7.55
CA TYR A 190 6.45 -19.94 8.98
C TYR A 190 6.03 -18.58 9.58
N ASP A 191 6.78 -17.53 9.25
CA ASP A 191 6.48 -16.17 9.72
C ASP A 191 5.16 -15.66 9.13
N ALA A 192 4.88 -16.01 7.86
CA ALA A 192 3.63 -15.69 7.20
C ALA A 192 2.43 -16.33 7.93
N ASP A 193 2.52 -17.62 8.29
CA ASP A 193 1.43 -18.29 9.02
C ASP A 193 1.18 -17.66 10.39
N SER A 194 2.24 -17.31 11.12
CA SER A 194 2.13 -16.60 12.40
C SER A 194 1.45 -15.23 12.23
N ALA A 195 1.83 -14.46 11.21
CA ALA A 195 1.22 -13.16 10.89
C ALA A 195 -0.26 -13.29 10.47
N ILE A 196 -0.62 -14.32 9.70
CA ILE A 196 -2.00 -14.63 9.31
C ILE A 196 -2.84 -14.98 10.53
N ASN A 197 -2.32 -15.79 11.45
CA ASN A 197 -3.02 -16.15 12.69
C ASN A 197 -3.20 -14.95 13.62
N GLU A 198 -2.22 -14.03 13.68
CA GLU A 198 -2.36 -12.76 14.39
C GLU A 198 -3.48 -11.91 13.78
N LEU A 199 -3.53 -11.80 12.45
CA LEU A 199 -4.57 -11.08 11.71
C LEU A 199 -5.98 -11.64 11.99
N ARG A 200 -6.14 -12.97 11.96
CA ARG A 200 -7.41 -13.64 12.34
C ARG A 200 -7.87 -13.19 13.72
N ARG A 201 -7.00 -13.32 14.73
CA ARG A 201 -7.30 -12.92 16.12
C ARG A 201 -7.62 -11.43 16.26
N LEU A 202 -7.07 -10.57 15.41
CA LEU A 202 -7.38 -9.14 15.42
C LEU A 202 -8.77 -8.85 14.85
N ILE A 203 -9.13 -9.51 13.75
CA ILE A 203 -10.44 -9.39 13.13
C ILE A 203 -11.52 -10.01 14.04
N ASP A 204 -11.30 -11.22 14.57
CA ASP A 204 -12.26 -11.93 15.42
C ASP A 204 -12.56 -11.18 16.73
N ARG A 205 -11.63 -10.36 17.23
CA ARG A 205 -11.84 -9.51 18.42
C ARG A 205 -12.64 -8.24 18.12
N GLY A 206 -13.23 -8.13 16.94
CA GLY A 206 -13.91 -6.92 16.49
C GLY A 206 -12.95 -5.75 16.34
N GLY A 207 -11.68 -6.00 15.99
CA GLY A 207 -10.66 -4.95 15.89
C GLY A 207 -11.02 -3.85 14.89
N VAL A 208 -11.85 -4.14 13.89
CA VAL A 208 -12.36 -3.15 12.94
C VAL A 208 -13.59 -2.42 13.51
N GLU A 209 -14.61 -3.14 13.97
CA GLU A 209 -15.77 -2.57 14.69
C GLU A 209 -15.41 -1.65 15.87
N ALA A 210 -14.48 -2.07 16.73
CA ALA A 210 -14.06 -1.31 17.91
C ALA A 210 -13.36 0.01 17.52
N GLU A 211 -12.63 0.02 16.41
CA GLU A 211 -11.97 1.21 15.88
C GLU A 211 -12.95 2.11 15.13
N MET A 212 -13.92 1.54 14.41
CA MET A 212 -14.99 2.30 13.76
C MET A 212 -15.91 2.98 14.76
N ARG A 213 -16.22 2.33 15.88
CA ARG A 213 -17.00 2.94 16.96
C ARG A 213 -16.30 4.17 17.56
N LYS A 214 -14.97 4.26 17.50
CA LYS A 214 -14.23 5.47 17.94
C LYS A 214 -14.36 6.64 16.96
N LEU A 215 -14.73 6.38 15.71
CA LEU A 215 -14.77 7.38 14.64
C LEU A 215 -16.14 8.07 14.47
N ASP A 216 -17.15 7.71 15.26
CA ASP A 216 -18.48 8.35 15.33
C ASP A 216 -19.13 8.59 13.95
N VAL A 217 -19.05 7.58 13.06
CA VAL A 217 -19.65 7.61 11.73
C VAL A 217 -20.91 6.75 11.74
N ASP A 218 -22.07 7.36 11.44
CA ASP A 218 -23.33 6.65 11.21
C ASP A 218 -23.15 5.57 10.13
N ALA A 219 -23.51 4.32 10.47
CA ALA A 219 -23.03 3.13 9.77
C ALA A 219 -23.57 2.95 8.33
N PRO A 220 -22.72 2.49 7.37
CA PRO A 220 -23.11 2.21 5.98
C PRO A 220 -23.87 0.89 5.78
N ILE A 221 -24.51 0.75 4.61
CA ILE A 221 -25.43 -0.33 4.18
C ILE A 221 -24.73 -1.71 4.00
N ALA A 222 -23.40 -1.78 4.03
CA ALA A 222 -22.63 -3.02 3.96
C ALA A 222 -21.61 -3.09 5.12
N PRO A 223 -21.31 -4.28 5.67
CA PRO A 223 -20.34 -4.39 6.75
C PRO A 223 -18.99 -3.89 6.22
N PRO A 224 -18.44 -2.81 6.79
CA PRO A 224 -17.24 -2.15 6.29
C PRO A 224 -15.99 -3.04 6.33
N GLU A 225 -16.08 -4.19 6.98
CA GLU A 225 -15.01 -5.17 7.14
C GLU A 225 -14.85 -6.10 5.92
N ALA A 226 -15.86 -6.18 5.04
CA ALA A 226 -15.87 -7.15 3.94
C ALA A 226 -14.59 -7.12 3.06
N PRO A 227 -14.04 -5.96 2.67
CA PRO A 227 -12.79 -5.92 1.90
C PRO A 227 -11.57 -6.48 2.67
N ILE A 228 -11.50 -6.22 3.97
CA ILE A 228 -10.39 -6.68 4.83
C ILE A 228 -10.46 -8.19 5.00
N ILE A 229 -11.64 -8.73 5.32
CA ILE A 229 -11.82 -10.17 5.50
C ILE A 229 -11.56 -10.88 4.17
N ALA A 230 -12.08 -10.35 3.06
CA ALA A 230 -11.83 -10.90 1.73
C ALA A 230 -10.34 -10.90 1.36
N ALA A 231 -9.61 -9.84 1.68
CA ALA A 231 -8.16 -9.78 1.48
C ALA A 231 -7.41 -10.80 2.34
N LEU A 232 -7.83 -11.02 3.59
CA LEU A 232 -7.29 -12.08 4.44
C LEU A 232 -7.52 -13.46 3.81
N ARG A 233 -8.74 -13.74 3.32
CA ARG A 233 -9.04 -15.03 2.66
C ARG A 233 -8.19 -15.26 1.42
N LEU A 234 -7.88 -14.22 0.66
CA LEU A 234 -6.96 -14.33 -0.48
C LEU A 234 -5.52 -14.70 -0.04
N VAL A 235 -5.03 -14.10 1.06
CA VAL A 235 -3.70 -14.43 1.63
C VAL A 235 -3.68 -15.88 2.12
N GLU A 236 -4.73 -16.33 2.81
CA GLU A 236 -4.86 -17.71 3.28
C GLU A 236 -4.91 -18.71 2.12
N LEU A 237 -5.69 -18.40 1.08
CA LEU A 237 -5.74 -19.19 -0.15
C LEU A 237 -4.33 -19.34 -0.74
N TYR A 238 -3.58 -18.24 -0.83
CA TYR A 238 -2.23 -18.28 -1.39
C TYR A 238 -1.27 -19.12 -0.52
N ARG A 239 -1.35 -18.99 0.81
CA ARG A 239 -0.60 -19.84 1.75
C ARG A 239 -0.89 -21.32 1.52
N ASP A 240 -2.15 -21.71 1.39
CA ASP A 240 -2.56 -23.11 1.23
C ASP A 240 -2.04 -23.68 -0.11
N ILE A 241 -2.07 -22.87 -1.18
CA ILE A 241 -1.44 -23.23 -2.46
C ILE A 241 0.07 -23.38 -2.32
N LYS A 242 0.76 -22.44 -1.67
CA LYS A 242 2.22 -22.49 -1.45
C LYS A 242 2.66 -23.74 -0.67
N THR A 243 1.84 -24.16 0.29
CA THR A 243 2.13 -25.28 1.20
C THR A 243 1.59 -26.63 0.72
N GLY A 244 0.89 -26.68 -0.41
CA GLY A 244 0.40 -27.93 -1.02
C GLY A 244 -0.96 -28.41 -0.51
N HIS A 245 -1.62 -27.65 0.36
CA HIS A 245 -2.94 -27.92 0.94
C HIS A 245 -4.07 -27.59 -0.06
N SER A 246 -4.10 -28.34 -1.17
CA SER A 246 -4.97 -28.03 -2.31
C SER A 246 -6.46 -28.25 -1.98
N SER A 247 -6.78 -29.25 -1.15
CA SER A 247 -8.14 -29.51 -0.67
C SER A 247 -8.69 -28.36 0.18
N GLU A 248 -7.88 -27.87 1.11
CA GLU A 248 -8.19 -26.76 1.99
C GLU A 248 -8.37 -25.47 1.20
N ALA A 249 -7.48 -25.23 0.23
CA ALA A 249 -7.58 -24.09 -0.69
C ALA A 249 -8.91 -24.09 -1.48
N THR A 250 -9.33 -25.23 -2.05
CA THR A 250 -10.62 -25.32 -2.76
C THR A 250 -11.81 -25.07 -1.84
N ALA A 251 -11.82 -25.68 -0.65
CA ALA A 251 -12.91 -25.51 0.30
C ALA A 251 -13.00 -24.07 0.82
N LEU A 252 -11.85 -23.45 1.14
CA LEU A 252 -11.78 -22.06 1.57
C LEU A 252 -12.33 -21.13 0.49
N PHE A 253 -11.94 -21.33 -0.76
CA PHE A 253 -12.42 -20.53 -1.89
C PHE A 253 -13.94 -20.67 -2.08
N GLU A 254 -14.45 -21.90 -2.15
CA GLU A 254 -15.89 -22.14 -2.39
C GLU A 254 -16.76 -21.53 -1.30
N ASN A 255 -16.38 -21.70 -0.03
CA ASN A 255 -17.12 -21.17 1.12
C ASN A 255 -17.08 -19.64 1.22
N ASN A 256 -16.02 -19.00 0.69
CA ASN A 256 -15.81 -17.56 0.84
C ASN A 256 -15.97 -16.78 -0.48
N LEU A 257 -16.33 -17.42 -1.59
CA LEU A 257 -16.45 -16.76 -2.89
C LEU A 257 -17.43 -15.57 -2.89
N PRO A 258 -18.63 -15.64 -2.26
CA PRO A 258 -19.52 -14.48 -2.18
C PRO A 258 -18.86 -13.28 -1.49
N LEU A 259 -18.14 -13.52 -0.39
CA LEU A 259 -17.42 -12.50 0.36
C LEU A 259 -16.26 -11.92 -0.47
N MET A 260 -15.48 -12.78 -1.14
CA MET A 260 -14.38 -12.36 -2.00
C MET A 260 -14.88 -11.48 -3.16
N ARG A 261 -16.01 -11.83 -3.79
CA ARG A 261 -16.63 -11.01 -4.84
C ARG A 261 -17.05 -9.63 -4.32
N ALA A 262 -17.64 -9.57 -3.14
CA ALA A 262 -18.05 -8.31 -2.52
C ALA A 262 -16.85 -7.43 -2.10
N GLY A 263 -15.78 -8.04 -1.57
CA GLY A 263 -14.67 -7.31 -0.97
C GLY A 263 -13.48 -7.00 -1.89
N LEU A 264 -13.20 -7.86 -2.89
CA LEU A 264 -12.00 -7.73 -3.74
C LEU A 264 -12.25 -6.99 -5.06
N GLY A 265 -13.51 -6.88 -5.51
CA GLY A 265 -13.84 -6.39 -6.84
C GLY A 265 -13.09 -7.16 -7.92
N HIS A 266 -12.35 -6.47 -8.79
CA HIS A 266 -11.55 -7.09 -9.86
C HIS A 266 -10.44 -8.03 -9.36
N ARG A 267 -9.99 -7.89 -8.10
CA ARG A 267 -8.96 -8.77 -7.52
C ARG A 267 -9.48 -10.17 -7.20
N VAL A 268 -10.79 -10.42 -7.29
CA VAL A 268 -11.32 -11.79 -7.22
C VAL A 268 -10.74 -12.69 -8.34
N GLY A 269 -10.28 -12.09 -9.44
CA GLY A 269 -9.53 -12.80 -10.49
C GLY A 269 -8.28 -13.51 -9.97
N GLU A 270 -7.58 -12.93 -8.98
CA GLU A 270 -6.41 -13.54 -8.32
C GLU A 270 -6.82 -14.84 -7.61
N ALA A 271 -7.95 -14.81 -6.88
CA ALA A 271 -8.48 -15.97 -6.16
C ALA A 271 -8.90 -17.09 -7.14
N HIS A 272 -9.59 -16.73 -8.23
CA HIS A 272 -9.97 -17.68 -9.28
C HIS A 272 -8.74 -18.35 -9.93
N ALA A 273 -7.70 -17.57 -10.22
CA ALA A 273 -6.47 -18.12 -10.78
C ALA A 273 -5.76 -19.05 -9.78
N LEU A 274 -5.61 -18.64 -8.52
CA LEU A 274 -4.97 -19.46 -7.48
C LEU A 274 -5.71 -20.78 -7.22
N VAL A 275 -7.04 -20.75 -7.11
CA VAL A 275 -7.81 -21.99 -6.88
C VAL A 275 -7.76 -22.93 -8.08
N ALA A 276 -7.56 -22.40 -9.30
CA ALA A 276 -7.34 -23.24 -10.48
C ALA A 276 -6.10 -24.13 -10.33
N VAL A 277 -5.03 -23.64 -9.66
CA VAL A 277 -3.84 -24.44 -9.34
C VAL A 277 -4.20 -25.58 -8.39
N ALA A 278 -5.03 -25.33 -7.37
CA ALA A 278 -5.48 -26.39 -6.47
C ALA A 278 -6.30 -27.45 -7.21
N TYR A 279 -7.26 -27.05 -8.06
CA TYR A 279 -8.05 -28.01 -8.83
C TYR A 279 -7.18 -28.84 -9.79
N ASP A 280 -6.19 -28.25 -10.47
CA ASP A 280 -5.25 -28.98 -11.33
C ASP A 280 -4.45 -30.02 -10.52
N ARG A 281 -3.96 -29.65 -9.33
CA ARG A 281 -3.23 -30.58 -8.43
C ARG A 281 -4.10 -31.72 -7.91
N LEU A 282 -5.40 -31.50 -7.77
CA LEU A 282 -6.38 -32.52 -7.39
C LEU A 282 -6.86 -33.37 -8.58
N GLY A 283 -6.38 -33.10 -9.80
CA GLY A 283 -6.79 -33.82 -11.02
C GLY A 283 -8.18 -33.42 -11.55
N ASN A 284 -8.77 -32.34 -11.04
CA ASN A 284 -10.06 -31.83 -11.49
C ASN A 284 -9.89 -30.81 -12.62
N GLU A 285 -9.54 -31.32 -13.81
CA GLU A 285 -9.15 -30.47 -14.96
C GLU A 285 -10.26 -29.54 -15.45
N SER A 286 -11.53 -29.97 -15.37
CA SER A 286 -12.66 -29.16 -15.83
C SER A 286 -12.86 -27.93 -14.95
N ALA A 287 -12.83 -28.12 -13.63
CA ALA A 287 -12.91 -27.02 -12.67
C ALA A 287 -11.67 -26.11 -12.77
N ALA A 288 -10.47 -26.68 -12.90
CA ALA A 288 -9.24 -25.91 -13.07
C ALA A 288 -9.30 -25.01 -14.31
N ARG A 289 -9.70 -25.56 -15.47
CA ARG A 289 -9.87 -24.80 -16.71
C ARG A 289 -10.89 -23.67 -16.57
N GLN A 290 -12.04 -23.97 -15.97
CA GLN A 290 -13.08 -22.96 -15.74
C GLN A 290 -12.57 -21.82 -14.87
N ARG A 291 -11.96 -22.12 -13.71
CA ARG A 291 -11.48 -21.11 -12.76
C ARG A 291 -10.32 -20.29 -13.32
N PHE A 292 -9.42 -20.92 -14.07
CA PHE A 292 -8.36 -20.18 -14.77
C PHE A 292 -8.95 -19.24 -15.82
N GLY A 293 -9.97 -19.69 -16.57
CA GLY A 293 -10.72 -18.85 -17.51
C GLY A 293 -11.39 -17.66 -16.84
N GLU A 294 -12.03 -17.84 -15.69
CA GLU A 294 -12.66 -16.77 -14.90
C GLU A 294 -11.61 -15.78 -14.36
N GLY A 295 -10.48 -16.28 -13.86
CA GLY A 295 -9.38 -15.44 -13.35
C GLY A 295 -8.78 -14.56 -14.45
N THR A 296 -8.51 -15.15 -15.61
CA THR A 296 -7.92 -14.46 -16.77
C THR A 296 -8.89 -13.54 -17.52
N ALA A 297 -10.20 -13.75 -17.37
CA ALA A 297 -11.22 -12.81 -17.83
C ALA A 297 -11.22 -11.51 -17.02
N LEU A 298 -10.81 -11.55 -15.75
CA LEU A 298 -10.82 -10.41 -14.82
C LEU A 298 -9.47 -9.70 -14.70
N GLN A 299 -8.37 -10.42 -14.93
CA GLN A 299 -7.01 -9.89 -14.84
C GLN A 299 -6.14 -10.41 -15.96
N ALA A 300 -5.20 -9.57 -16.42
CA ALA A 300 -4.25 -9.96 -17.44
C ALA A 300 -3.38 -11.12 -16.96
N VAL A 301 -3.19 -12.13 -17.82
CA VAL A 301 -2.38 -13.33 -17.53
C VAL A 301 -0.96 -12.94 -17.10
N ALA A 302 -0.36 -11.94 -17.75
CA ALA A 302 0.98 -11.47 -17.42
C ALA A 302 1.07 -10.94 -15.98
N ASP A 303 0.08 -10.16 -15.53
CA ASP A 303 0.03 -9.64 -14.15
C ASP A 303 -0.12 -10.78 -13.14
N LEU A 304 -1.01 -11.73 -13.44
CA LEU A 304 -1.24 -12.92 -12.61
C LEU A 304 0.03 -13.76 -12.47
N LEU A 305 0.75 -14.03 -13.56
CA LEU A 305 2.00 -14.82 -13.55
C LEU A 305 3.15 -14.12 -12.84
N ASN A 306 3.18 -12.79 -12.91
CA ASN A 306 4.15 -11.96 -12.22
C ASN A 306 3.92 -12.00 -10.71
N LEU A 307 2.66 -11.94 -10.29
CA LEU A 307 2.29 -12.03 -8.87
C LEU A 307 2.43 -13.46 -8.34
N TYR A 308 1.92 -14.45 -9.05
CA TYR A 308 1.80 -15.84 -8.59
C TYR A 308 2.54 -16.79 -9.54
N PRO A 309 3.84 -17.06 -9.30
CA PRO A 309 4.64 -17.97 -10.12
C PRO A 309 4.06 -19.39 -10.22
N GLU A 310 3.26 -19.81 -9.24
CA GLU A 310 2.57 -21.11 -9.19
C GLU A 310 1.63 -21.30 -10.39
N LEU A 311 1.11 -20.21 -10.96
CA LEU A 311 0.23 -20.26 -12.14
C LEU A 311 0.94 -20.72 -13.41
N ARG A 312 2.29 -20.73 -13.43
CA ARG A 312 3.06 -21.20 -14.59
C ARG A 312 2.76 -22.65 -14.94
N THR A 313 2.35 -23.48 -13.97
CA THR A 313 2.00 -24.90 -14.22
C THR A 313 0.73 -25.05 -15.05
N LEU A 314 -0.10 -24.01 -15.11
CA LEU A 314 -1.35 -23.98 -15.88
C LEU A 314 -1.12 -23.50 -17.33
N LEU A 315 -0.02 -22.80 -17.58
CA LEU A 315 0.33 -22.33 -18.92
C LEU A 315 0.62 -23.50 -19.85
N GLY A 316 0.01 -23.47 -21.04
CA GLY A 316 0.09 -24.55 -22.02
C GLY A 316 -0.95 -25.66 -21.79
N LYS A 317 -1.42 -25.87 -20.55
CA LYS A 317 -2.53 -26.79 -20.26
C LYS A 317 -3.90 -26.18 -20.55
N TYR A 318 -4.10 -24.93 -20.11
CA TYR A 318 -5.38 -24.24 -20.23
C TYR A 318 -5.21 -22.94 -21.02
N ALA A 319 -6.13 -22.70 -21.98
CA ALA A 319 -6.15 -21.47 -22.74
C ALA A 319 -6.67 -20.32 -21.86
N PRO A 320 -5.97 -19.18 -21.77
CA PRO A 320 -6.47 -18.02 -21.04
C PRO A 320 -7.67 -17.41 -21.76
N THR A 321 -8.63 -16.89 -21.00
CA THR A 321 -9.73 -16.09 -21.57
C THR A 321 -9.17 -14.73 -21.98
N ILE A 322 -9.29 -14.39 -23.25
CA ILE A 322 -8.90 -13.06 -23.74
C ILE A 322 -10.00 -12.09 -23.29
N PRO A 323 -9.69 -11.06 -22.48
CA PRO A 323 -10.69 -10.06 -22.11
C PRO A 323 -11.23 -9.38 -23.38
N PRO A 324 -12.51 -9.01 -23.42
CA PRO A 324 -13.07 -8.28 -24.55
C PRO A 324 -12.26 -7.00 -24.78
N PRO A 325 -12.05 -6.58 -26.04
CA PRO A 325 -11.39 -5.31 -26.32
C PRO A 325 -12.15 -4.19 -25.60
N LEU A 326 -11.40 -3.30 -24.93
CA LEU A 326 -11.98 -2.11 -24.30
C LEU A 326 -12.70 -1.30 -25.40
N ALA A 327 -14.03 -1.19 -25.26
CA ALA A 327 -14.88 -0.45 -26.18
C ALA A 327 -14.77 1.06 -25.96
#